data_AF-A0AAJ5HWP2-F1
#
_entry.id   AF-A0AAJ5HWP2-F1
#
_cell.length_a   1.000
_cell.length_b   1.000
_cell.length_c   1.000
_cell.angle_alpha   90.00
_cell.angle_beta   90.00
_cell.angle_gamma   90.00
#
_symmetry.space_group_name_H-M   'P 1'
#
loop_
_entity.id
_entity.type
_entity.pdbx_description
1 polymer ?
#
loop_
_entity_poly.entity_id
_entity_poly.type
_entity_poly.pdbx_seq_one_letter_code
_entity_poly.pdbx_strand_id
1 'polypeptide(L)'
;MENLRDTFKERLDEVDSYIDFLLELDKQSKNGPPRLEGACSPISVTQQRILYSGVFLHLYNLVESTMTMCIDAVARAAYSDKKLRPGDLADTLKREWVRSFARTHTDMASDKRLDSAIKLCQHLVDSLPIPEFTIEKGGGGNWDDDAIEQMTERLGFKLKVNRSVYRGVKSPFRDDLGPLALVKSLRNKLAHGAISFSESVGSLDVGRLSDLKNKLVDYLREVIRCFSEFISAHEYLCPRKRPV
;
A
#
# COMPACT_ATOMS: atom_id res chain seq x y z
N MET A 1 -1.68 4.50 -16.90
CA MET A 1 -0.40 4.39 -16.16
C MET A 1 0.04 5.71 -15.57
N GLU A 2 -0.10 6.84 -16.28
CA GLU A 2 0.05 8.20 -15.71
C GLU A 2 -0.69 8.34 -14.38
N ASN A 3 -1.94 7.88 -14.33
CA ASN A 3 -2.78 7.92 -13.13
C ASN A 3 -2.19 7.27 -11.85
N LEU A 4 -1.36 6.21 -11.93
CA LEU A 4 -0.77 5.61 -10.73
C LEU A 4 0.33 6.47 -10.11
N ARG A 5 1.19 7.05 -10.96
CA ARG A 5 2.30 7.88 -10.50
C ARG A 5 1.79 9.23 -10.02
N ASP A 6 0.78 9.78 -10.68
CA ASP A 6 0.18 11.06 -10.31
C ASP A 6 -0.52 10.97 -8.95
N THR A 7 -1.37 9.97 -8.73
CA THR A 7 -2.02 9.79 -7.42
C THR A 7 -1.01 9.47 -6.32
N PHE A 8 0.04 8.69 -6.59
CA PHE A 8 1.13 8.49 -5.62
C PHE A 8 1.83 9.81 -5.29
N LYS A 9 2.11 10.63 -6.31
CA LYS A 9 2.74 11.93 -6.14
C LYS A 9 1.86 12.87 -5.32
N GLU A 10 0.57 12.96 -5.57
CA GLU A 10 -0.36 13.78 -4.77
C GLU A 10 -0.32 13.39 -3.28
N ARG A 11 -0.34 12.08 -2.98
CA ARG A 11 -0.24 11.59 -1.60
C ARG A 11 1.12 11.82 -0.96
N LEU A 12 2.20 11.68 -1.74
CA LEU A 12 3.55 12.03 -1.29
C LEU A 12 3.67 13.53 -1.03
N ASP A 13 3.04 14.35 -1.89
CA ASP A 13 2.71 15.76 -1.77
C ASP A 13 2.42 16.17 -0.31
N GLU A 14 1.39 15.52 0.25
CA GLU A 14 0.88 15.73 1.60
C GLU A 14 1.90 15.32 2.68
N VAL A 15 2.60 14.19 2.49
CA VAL A 15 3.60 13.68 3.45
C VAL A 15 4.82 14.60 3.49
N ASP A 16 5.31 15.04 2.33
CA ASP A 16 6.44 15.95 2.21
C ASP A 16 6.13 17.30 2.87
N SER A 17 4.95 17.87 2.58
CA SER A 17 4.47 19.09 3.24
C SER A 17 4.45 18.99 4.77
N TYR A 18 4.01 17.84 5.30
CA TYR A 18 4.01 17.61 6.74
C TYR A 18 5.42 17.51 7.32
N ILE A 19 6.32 16.76 6.68
CA ILE A 19 7.71 16.61 7.12
C ILE A 19 8.45 17.96 7.07
N ASP A 20 8.22 18.76 6.03
CA ASP A 20 8.83 20.09 5.90
C ASP A 20 8.39 21.03 7.02
N PHE A 21 7.10 21.00 7.40
CA PHE A 21 6.60 21.69 8.57
C PHE A 21 7.32 21.24 9.86
N LEU A 22 7.50 19.93 10.07
CA LEU A 22 8.19 19.42 11.25
C LEU A 22 9.69 19.79 11.26
N LEU A 23 10.33 19.84 10.10
CA LEU A 23 11.73 20.26 9.97
C LEU A 23 11.89 21.72 10.36
N GLU A 24 10.95 22.57 9.98
CA GLU A 24 10.97 23.98 10.37
C GLU A 24 10.73 24.15 11.87
N LEU A 25 9.80 23.38 12.43
CA LEU A 25 9.56 23.35 13.88
C LEU A 25 10.82 22.90 14.66
N ASP A 26 11.52 21.87 14.18
CA ASP A 26 12.78 21.39 14.78
C ASP A 26 13.91 22.43 14.72
N LYS A 27 14.03 23.16 13.61
CA LYS A 27 15.01 24.26 13.50
C LYS A 27 14.73 25.35 14.51
N GLN A 28 13.46 25.76 14.68
CA GLN A 28 13.11 26.76 15.68
C GLN A 28 13.39 26.29 17.09
N SER A 29 13.13 25.01 17.40
CA SER A 29 13.42 24.39 18.69
C SER A 29 14.90 24.51 19.11
N LYS A 30 15.83 24.58 18.15
CA LYS A 30 17.27 24.77 18.42
C LYS A 30 17.63 26.16 18.93
N ASN A 31 16.79 27.16 18.63
CA ASN A 31 16.97 28.54 19.08
C ASN A 31 16.11 28.88 20.31
N GLY A 32 15.40 27.89 20.86
CA GLY A 32 14.49 28.03 21.99
C GLY A 32 13.13 27.37 21.71
N PRO A 33 12.25 27.22 22.72
CA PRO A 33 10.93 26.61 22.51
C PRO A 33 10.13 27.35 21.42
N PRO A 34 9.68 26.67 20.35
CA PRO A 34 8.95 27.32 19.25
C PRO A 34 7.69 27.99 19.77
N ARG A 35 7.34 29.16 19.24
CA ARG A 35 6.16 29.90 19.68
C ARG A 35 5.43 30.49 18.49
N LEU A 36 4.12 30.27 18.45
CA LEU A 36 3.25 30.95 17.50
C LEU A 36 3.03 32.40 17.93
N GLU A 37 2.98 33.32 16.98
CA GLU A 37 2.69 34.73 17.25
C GLU A 37 1.34 34.86 17.99
N GLY A 38 1.33 35.66 19.07
CA GLY A 38 0.15 35.84 19.92
C GLY A 38 -0.17 34.69 20.89
N ALA A 39 0.55 33.56 20.87
CA ALA A 39 0.29 32.45 21.79
C ALA A 39 0.80 32.75 23.22
N CYS A 40 0.01 32.39 24.23
CA CYS A 40 0.37 32.58 25.66
C CYS A 40 1.53 31.67 26.12
N SER A 41 1.69 30.50 25.50
CA SER A 41 2.73 29.52 25.82
C SER A 41 3.43 29.02 24.56
N PRO A 42 4.71 28.62 24.65
CA PRO A 42 5.41 27.98 23.55
C PRO A 42 4.86 26.56 23.30
N ILE A 43 5.17 26.02 22.13
CA ILE A 43 4.91 24.63 21.75
C ILE A 43 5.77 23.73 22.64
N SER A 44 5.12 23.01 23.53
CA SER A 44 5.76 22.08 24.46
C SER A 44 6.40 20.89 23.77
N VAL A 45 7.40 20.28 24.42
CA VAL A 45 8.03 19.05 23.94
C VAL A 45 7.00 17.94 23.69
N THR A 46 6.00 17.81 24.57
CA THR A 46 4.91 16.84 24.38
C THR A 46 4.12 17.10 23.11
N GLN A 47 3.77 18.36 22.83
CA GLN A 47 3.08 18.71 21.57
C GLN A 47 3.96 18.42 20.35
N GLN A 48 5.26 18.70 20.39
CA GLN A 48 6.19 18.35 19.31
C GLN A 48 6.22 16.84 19.06
N ARG A 49 6.31 16.03 20.13
CA ARG A 49 6.28 14.56 20.02
C ARG A 49 4.95 14.05 19.46
N ILE A 50 3.83 14.66 19.84
CA ILE A 50 2.53 14.32 19.25
C ILE A 50 2.53 14.62 17.75
N LEU A 51 3.06 15.77 17.32
CA LEU A 51 3.19 16.08 15.89
C LEU A 51 4.10 15.06 15.18
N TYR A 52 5.28 14.75 15.73
CA TYR A 52 6.20 13.79 15.12
C TYR A 52 5.58 12.40 14.95
N SER A 53 4.76 11.96 15.90
CA SER A 53 4.07 10.67 15.79
C SER A 53 3.06 10.59 14.64
N GLY A 54 2.52 11.74 14.20
CA GLY A 54 1.63 11.82 13.04
C GLY A 54 2.28 11.25 11.78
N VAL A 55 3.60 11.37 11.65
CA VAL A 55 4.37 10.85 10.51
C VAL A 55 4.12 9.35 10.30
N PHE A 56 4.01 8.55 11.36
CA PHE A 56 3.75 7.11 11.20
C PHE A 56 2.39 6.84 10.55
N LEU A 57 1.38 7.64 10.85
CA LEU A 57 0.06 7.52 10.24
C LEU A 57 0.08 7.95 8.77
N HIS A 58 0.71 9.09 8.48
CA HIS A 58 0.88 9.60 7.11
C HIS A 58 1.65 8.62 6.22
N LEU A 59 2.77 8.10 6.71
CA LEU A 59 3.57 7.09 5.99
C LEU A 59 2.80 5.79 5.78
N TYR A 60 2.08 5.32 6.78
CA TYR A 60 1.28 4.11 6.63
C TYR A 60 0.16 4.29 5.60
N ASN A 61 -0.53 5.44 5.64
CA ASN A 61 -1.56 5.76 4.67
C ASN A 61 -1.00 5.82 3.24
N LEU A 62 0.21 6.36 3.06
CA LEU A 62 0.90 6.33 1.78
C LEU A 62 1.15 4.90 1.28
N VAL A 63 1.63 4.00 2.14
CA VAL A 63 1.82 2.58 1.79
C VAL A 63 0.49 1.92 1.41
N GLU A 64 -0.53 2.08 2.24
CA GLU A 64 -1.84 1.44 2.06
C GLU A 64 -2.56 1.94 0.80
N SER A 65 -2.55 3.25 0.56
CA SER A 65 -3.13 3.85 -0.65
C SER A 65 -2.38 3.39 -1.90
N THR A 66 -1.04 3.38 -1.87
CA THR A 66 -0.21 2.89 -2.98
C THR A 66 -0.55 1.45 -3.35
N MET A 67 -0.59 0.55 -2.37
CA MET A 67 -0.91 -0.85 -2.62
C MET A 67 -2.34 -1.06 -3.11
N THR A 68 -3.29 -0.31 -2.54
CA THR A 68 -4.69 -0.33 -2.99
C THR A 68 -4.78 0.05 -4.47
N MET A 69 -4.20 1.18 -4.84
CA MET A 69 -4.18 1.66 -6.22
C MET A 69 -3.54 0.66 -7.18
N CYS A 70 -2.39 0.07 -6.79
CA CYS A 70 -1.68 -0.89 -7.62
C CYS A 70 -2.52 -2.16 -7.88
N ILE A 71 -3.15 -2.70 -6.84
CA ILE A 71 -4.01 -3.90 -6.95
C ILE A 71 -5.26 -3.59 -7.78
N ASP A 72 -5.90 -2.45 -7.54
CA ASP A 72 -7.09 -2.03 -8.28
C ASP A 72 -6.76 -1.79 -9.76
N ALA A 73 -5.57 -1.28 -10.08
CA ALA A 73 -5.13 -1.11 -11.46
C ALA A 73 -4.97 -2.45 -12.19
N VAL A 74 -4.50 -3.50 -11.52
CA VAL A 74 -4.44 -4.86 -12.09
C VAL A 74 -5.84 -5.41 -12.36
N ALA A 75 -6.75 -5.28 -11.38
CA ALA A 75 -8.14 -5.71 -11.57
C ALA A 75 -8.79 -4.96 -12.74
N ARG A 76 -8.63 -3.64 -12.79
CA ARG A 76 -9.16 -2.77 -13.84
C ARG A 76 -8.64 -3.14 -15.23
N ALA A 77 -7.34 -3.41 -15.36
CA ALA A 77 -6.76 -3.85 -16.63
C ALA A 77 -7.42 -5.14 -17.16
N ALA A 78 -7.83 -6.03 -16.25
CA ALA A 78 -8.45 -7.30 -16.61
C ALA A 78 -9.92 -7.18 -17.05
N TYR A 79 -10.70 -6.24 -16.52
CA TYR A 79 -12.12 -6.09 -16.85
C TYR A 79 -12.45 -4.90 -17.77
N SER A 80 -11.47 -4.02 -18.05
CA SER A 80 -11.69 -2.83 -18.90
C SER A 80 -11.95 -3.19 -20.36
N ASP A 81 -11.32 -4.25 -20.88
CA ASP A 81 -11.58 -4.72 -22.24
C ASP A 81 -12.74 -5.73 -22.25
N LYS A 82 -13.88 -5.32 -22.83
CA LYS A 82 -15.08 -6.16 -22.97
C LYS A 82 -14.91 -7.34 -23.94
N LYS A 83 -13.77 -7.44 -24.65
CA LYS A 83 -13.41 -8.62 -25.45
C LYS A 83 -12.76 -9.72 -24.63
N LEU A 84 -12.20 -9.41 -23.45
CA LEU A 84 -11.58 -10.40 -22.60
C LEU A 84 -12.63 -11.30 -21.94
N ARG A 85 -12.27 -12.57 -21.79
CA ARG A 85 -13.03 -13.61 -21.11
C ARG A 85 -12.22 -14.19 -19.96
N PRO A 86 -12.85 -14.80 -18.95
CA PRO A 86 -12.11 -15.40 -17.84
C PRO A 86 -11.04 -16.42 -18.25
N GLY A 87 -11.24 -17.11 -19.38
CA GLY A 87 -10.26 -18.04 -19.95
C GLY A 87 -8.99 -17.37 -20.48
N ASP A 88 -9.02 -16.07 -20.76
CA ASP A 88 -7.89 -15.29 -21.28
C ASP A 88 -6.94 -14.83 -20.16
N LEU A 89 -7.38 -14.90 -18.90
CA LEU A 89 -6.56 -14.53 -17.74
C LEU A 89 -5.45 -15.54 -17.47
N ALA A 90 -4.31 -15.05 -17.00
CA ALA A 90 -3.29 -15.90 -16.38
C ALA A 90 -3.88 -16.63 -15.17
N ASP A 91 -3.39 -17.84 -14.87
CA ASP A 91 -4.00 -18.70 -13.86
C ASP A 91 -4.03 -18.08 -12.45
N THR A 92 -3.04 -17.26 -12.11
CA THR A 92 -3.00 -16.51 -10.85
C THR A 92 -4.15 -15.51 -10.76
N LEU A 93 -4.31 -14.65 -11.77
CA LEU A 93 -5.38 -13.67 -11.79
C LEU A 93 -6.76 -14.32 -11.97
N LYS A 94 -6.85 -15.41 -12.72
CA LYS A 94 -8.07 -16.22 -12.85
C LYS A 94 -8.54 -16.72 -11.49
N ARG A 95 -7.63 -17.16 -10.62
CA ARG A 95 -7.96 -17.53 -9.23
C ARG A 95 -8.52 -16.35 -8.45
N GLU A 96 -7.98 -15.15 -8.62
CA GLU A 96 -8.52 -13.94 -7.98
C GLU A 96 -9.92 -13.61 -8.47
N TRP A 97 -10.14 -13.66 -9.79
CA TRP A 97 -11.46 -13.47 -10.37
C TRP A 97 -12.46 -14.51 -9.84
N VAL A 98 -12.11 -15.80 -9.82
CA VAL A 98 -12.98 -16.85 -9.26
C VAL A 98 -13.24 -16.61 -7.77
N ARG A 99 -12.22 -16.26 -6.97
CA ARG A 99 -12.38 -15.98 -5.54
C ARG A 99 -13.36 -14.85 -5.29
N SER A 100 -13.31 -13.80 -6.13
CA SER A 100 -14.21 -12.65 -6.07
C SER A 100 -15.62 -13.01 -6.54
N PHE A 101 -15.74 -13.58 -7.74
CA PHE A 101 -17.02 -13.86 -8.40
C PHE A 101 -17.82 -14.99 -7.73
N ALA A 102 -17.14 -16.10 -7.38
CA ALA A 102 -17.75 -17.22 -6.69
C ALA A 102 -17.76 -17.06 -5.16
N ARG A 103 -17.23 -15.94 -4.64
CA ARG A 103 -17.23 -15.56 -3.22
C ARG A 103 -16.63 -16.64 -2.30
N THR A 104 -15.58 -17.31 -2.76
CA THR A 104 -15.01 -18.48 -2.07
C THR A 104 -14.32 -18.14 -0.74
N HIS A 105 -14.13 -16.86 -0.45
CA HIS A 105 -13.51 -16.34 0.76
C HIS A 105 -14.54 -15.94 1.84
N THR A 106 -15.84 -16.01 1.53
CA THR A 106 -16.89 -15.63 2.48
C THR A 106 -17.60 -16.84 3.06
N ASP A 107 -17.93 -16.78 4.36
CA ASP A 107 -18.80 -17.77 4.99
C ASP A 107 -20.22 -17.62 4.49
N MET A 108 -20.72 -18.71 3.89
CA MET A 108 -22.00 -18.75 3.19
C MET A 108 -22.66 -20.10 3.43
N ALA A 109 -23.99 -20.08 3.56
CA ALA A 109 -24.80 -21.30 3.58
C ALA A 109 -24.61 -22.11 2.28
N SER A 110 -24.84 -23.43 2.36
CA SER A 110 -24.66 -24.38 1.24
C SER A 110 -25.38 -23.92 -0.03
N ASP A 111 -26.64 -23.49 0.08
CA ASP A 111 -27.46 -23.13 -1.07
C ASP A 111 -26.91 -21.89 -1.78
N LYS A 112 -26.45 -20.90 -1.01
CA LYS A 112 -25.83 -19.69 -1.59
C LYS A 112 -24.50 -20.01 -2.27
N ARG A 113 -23.73 -20.99 -1.77
CA ARG A 113 -22.51 -21.46 -2.43
C ARG A 113 -22.83 -22.16 -3.75
N LEU A 114 -23.87 -22.99 -3.77
CA LEU A 114 -24.36 -23.63 -4.99
C LEU A 114 -24.83 -22.60 -6.02
N ASP A 115 -25.59 -21.58 -5.61
CA ASP A 115 -26.02 -20.49 -6.49
C ASP A 115 -24.83 -19.75 -7.12
N SER A 116 -23.79 -19.46 -6.33
CA SER A 116 -22.55 -18.85 -6.84
C SER A 116 -21.83 -19.75 -7.84
N ALA A 117 -21.79 -21.06 -7.60
CA ALA A 117 -21.20 -22.02 -8.52
C ALA A 117 -21.98 -22.11 -9.84
N ILE A 118 -23.31 -22.17 -9.78
CA ILE A 118 -24.19 -22.16 -10.96
C ILE A 118 -23.97 -20.88 -11.77
N LYS A 119 -23.92 -19.71 -11.12
CA LYS A 119 -23.64 -18.43 -11.79
C LYS A 119 -22.27 -18.41 -12.47
N LEU A 120 -21.24 -18.94 -11.82
CA LEU A 120 -19.91 -19.06 -12.41
C LEU A 120 -19.95 -19.96 -13.66
N CYS A 121 -20.57 -21.13 -13.56
CA CYS A 121 -20.70 -22.06 -14.69
C CYS A 121 -21.46 -21.41 -15.86
N GLN A 122 -22.59 -20.76 -15.59
CA GLN A 122 -23.37 -20.07 -16.61
C GLN A 122 -22.54 -18.98 -17.30
N HIS A 123 -21.81 -18.17 -16.52
CA HIS A 123 -20.95 -17.12 -17.06
C HIS A 123 -19.87 -17.65 -18.01
N LEU A 124 -19.29 -18.82 -17.68
CA LEU A 124 -18.30 -19.49 -18.51
C LEU A 124 -18.93 -20.10 -19.78
N VAL A 125 -20.09 -20.76 -19.65
CA VAL A 125 -20.82 -21.37 -20.77
C VAL A 125 -21.27 -20.31 -21.78
N ASP A 126 -21.84 -19.21 -21.29
CA ASP A 126 -22.30 -18.09 -22.12
C ASP A 126 -21.14 -17.26 -22.68
N SER A 127 -19.89 -17.58 -22.32
CA SER A 127 -18.69 -16.86 -22.75
C SER A 127 -18.84 -15.35 -22.54
N LEU A 128 -19.23 -14.95 -21.32
CA LEU A 128 -19.47 -13.55 -20.99
C LEU A 128 -18.16 -12.78 -20.72
N PRO A 129 -18.13 -11.46 -20.99
CA PRO A 129 -17.00 -10.61 -20.61
C PRO A 129 -16.75 -10.61 -19.11
N ILE A 130 -15.49 -10.41 -18.72
CA ILE A 130 -15.11 -10.30 -17.31
C ILE A 130 -15.86 -9.10 -16.68
N PRO A 131 -16.69 -9.34 -15.65
CA PRO A 131 -17.36 -8.27 -14.92
C PRO A 131 -16.36 -7.53 -14.05
N GLU A 132 -16.73 -6.32 -13.61
CA GLU A 132 -15.95 -5.62 -12.59
C GLU A 132 -15.82 -6.49 -11.34
N PHE A 133 -14.60 -6.58 -10.81
CA PHE A 133 -14.29 -7.34 -9.62
C PHE A 133 -13.15 -6.67 -8.87
N THR A 134 -13.06 -6.97 -7.57
CA THR A 134 -11.97 -6.53 -6.71
C THR A 134 -11.10 -7.72 -6.33
N ILE A 135 -9.80 -7.45 -6.17
CA ILE A 135 -8.84 -8.42 -5.66
C ILE A 135 -8.72 -8.20 -4.16
N GLU A 136 -8.93 -9.26 -3.40
CA GLU A 136 -8.85 -9.18 -1.94
C GLU A 136 -7.41 -8.97 -1.49
N LYS A 137 -7.16 -7.82 -0.84
CA LYS A 137 -5.85 -7.42 -0.33
C LYS A 137 -5.25 -8.42 0.66
N GLY A 138 -6.09 -9.19 1.36
CA GLY A 138 -5.68 -10.11 2.43
C GLY A 138 -5.23 -9.38 3.71
N GLY A 139 -5.20 -10.11 4.83
CA GLY A 139 -4.52 -9.68 6.06
C GLY A 139 -5.01 -8.39 6.75
N GLY A 140 -6.21 -7.89 6.40
CA GLY A 140 -6.79 -6.70 7.03
C GLY A 140 -6.12 -5.37 6.66
N GLY A 141 -5.42 -5.29 5.53
CA GLY A 141 -4.76 -4.06 5.09
C GLY A 141 -3.48 -3.74 5.87
N ASN A 142 -2.83 -4.75 6.45
CA ASN A 142 -1.60 -4.68 7.25
C ASN A 142 -0.32 -4.79 6.39
N TRP A 143 -0.01 -3.76 5.61
CA TRP A 143 1.09 -3.76 4.66
C TRP A 143 2.46 -3.55 5.31
N ASP A 144 3.35 -4.51 5.07
CA ASP A 144 4.81 -4.40 5.17
C ASP A 144 5.44 -4.93 3.88
N ASP A 145 6.77 -4.89 3.79
CA ASP A 145 7.51 -5.34 2.61
C ASP A 145 7.27 -6.83 2.29
N ASP A 146 7.20 -7.70 3.30
CA ASP A 146 6.89 -9.13 3.10
C ASP A 146 5.46 -9.34 2.58
N ALA A 147 4.46 -8.62 3.12
CA ALA A 147 3.09 -8.70 2.64
C ALA A 147 2.94 -8.18 1.20
N ILE A 148 3.69 -7.14 0.84
CA ILE A 148 3.74 -6.62 -0.53
C ILE A 148 4.34 -7.68 -1.47
N GLU A 149 5.47 -8.31 -1.11
CA GLU A 149 6.09 -9.37 -1.90
C GLU A 149 5.12 -10.54 -2.12
N GLN A 150 4.49 -11.04 -1.06
CA GLN A 150 3.49 -12.12 -1.12
C GLN A 150 2.30 -11.77 -2.02
N MET A 151 1.83 -10.53 -1.96
CA MET A 151 0.75 -10.07 -2.84
C MET A 151 1.18 -10.12 -4.31
N THR A 152 2.38 -9.65 -4.66
CA THR A 152 2.85 -9.72 -6.04
C THR A 152 2.98 -11.15 -6.55
N GLU A 153 3.49 -12.06 -5.72
CA GLU A 153 3.58 -13.48 -6.07
C GLU A 153 2.20 -14.10 -6.30
N ARG A 154 1.23 -13.75 -5.46
CA ARG A 154 -0.18 -14.16 -5.61
C ARG A 154 -0.81 -13.64 -6.91
N LEU A 155 -0.46 -12.42 -7.34
CA LEU A 155 -0.88 -11.86 -8.62
C LEU A 155 -0.17 -12.52 -9.82
N GLY A 156 0.98 -13.15 -9.59
CA GLY A 156 1.71 -13.95 -10.58
C GLY A 156 2.99 -13.33 -11.10
N PHE A 157 3.57 -12.37 -10.38
CA PHE A 157 4.87 -11.81 -10.72
C PHE A 157 5.73 -11.57 -9.47
N LYS A 158 7.02 -11.35 -9.65
CA LYS A 158 7.94 -11.03 -8.56
C LYS A 158 8.37 -9.58 -8.64
N LEU A 159 8.44 -8.92 -7.50
CA LEU A 159 9.05 -7.59 -7.42
C LEU A 159 10.53 -7.65 -7.80
N LYS A 160 10.93 -6.74 -8.69
CA LYS A 160 12.32 -6.55 -9.11
C LYS A 160 12.83 -5.24 -8.55
N VAL A 161 13.19 -5.21 -7.27
CA VAL A 161 13.63 -3.98 -6.58
C VAL A 161 15.13 -3.81 -6.69
N ASN A 162 15.61 -2.58 -6.87
CA ASN A 162 17.04 -2.28 -6.83
C ASN A 162 17.66 -2.75 -5.49
N ARG A 163 18.86 -3.35 -5.55
CA ARG A 163 19.54 -3.91 -4.37
C ARG A 163 19.74 -2.90 -3.24
N SER A 164 20.07 -1.63 -3.55
CA SER A 164 20.26 -0.61 -2.52
C SER A 164 18.95 -0.27 -1.81
N VAL A 165 17.87 -0.10 -2.57
CA VAL A 165 16.52 0.17 -2.08
C VAL A 165 16.01 -0.99 -1.23
N TYR A 166 16.17 -2.22 -1.72
CA TYR A 166 15.75 -3.43 -1.00
C TYR A 166 16.50 -3.59 0.33
N ARG A 167 17.81 -3.38 0.33
CA ARG A 167 18.60 -3.35 1.57
C ARG A 167 18.10 -2.24 2.51
N GLY A 168 17.70 -1.09 1.98
CA GLY A 168 17.19 0.04 2.77
C GLY A 168 15.94 -0.29 3.57
N VAL A 169 15.03 -1.11 3.02
CA VAL A 169 13.80 -1.53 3.71
C VAL A 169 13.95 -2.80 4.55
N LYS A 170 14.92 -3.67 4.24
CA LYS A 170 15.20 -4.86 5.08
C LYS A 170 16.11 -4.59 6.26
N SER A 171 16.95 -3.55 6.19
CA SER A 171 17.86 -3.21 7.29
C SER A 171 17.08 -2.70 8.50
N PRO A 172 17.40 -3.15 9.73
CA PRO A 172 16.78 -2.64 10.95
C PRO A 172 16.87 -1.12 11.04
N PHE A 173 15.74 -0.49 11.32
CA PHE A 173 15.64 0.95 11.53
C PHE A 173 15.52 1.28 13.02
N ARG A 174 14.62 0.60 13.74
CA ARG A 174 14.39 0.71 15.18
C ARG A 174 13.71 -0.57 15.68
N ASP A 175 14.00 -0.98 16.93
CA ASP A 175 13.36 -2.14 17.57
C ASP A 175 13.54 -3.44 16.75
N ASP A 176 14.68 -3.58 16.07
CA ASP A 176 14.99 -4.65 15.10
C ASP A 176 14.03 -4.75 13.89
N LEU A 177 13.17 -3.74 13.70
CA LEU A 177 12.22 -3.66 12.58
C LEU A 177 12.78 -2.82 11.43
N GLY A 178 12.61 -3.32 10.21
CA GLY A 178 12.80 -2.52 9.00
C GLY A 178 11.78 -1.37 8.89
N PRO A 179 12.02 -0.36 8.03
CA PRO A 179 11.16 0.80 7.86
C PRO A 179 9.65 0.51 7.74
N LEU A 180 9.22 -0.38 6.84
CA LEU A 180 7.79 -0.66 6.65
C LEU A 180 7.18 -1.38 7.86
N ALA A 181 7.86 -2.42 8.36
CA ALA A 181 7.44 -3.15 9.55
C ALA A 181 7.31 -2.24 10.78
N LEU A 182 8.24 -1.28 10.94
CA LEU A 182 8.20 -0.29 12.02
C LEU A 182 6.96 0.61 11.90
N VAL A 183 6.72 1.20 10.72
CA VAL A 183 5.57 2.09 10.48
C VAL A 183 4.25 1.35 10.71
N LYS A 184 4.13 0.11 10.20
CA LYS A 184 2.99 -0.78 10.46
C LYS A 184 2.77 -1.04 11.94
N SER A 185 3.83 -1.42 12.66
CA SER A 185 3.79 -1.72 14.09
C SER A 185 3.32 -0.51 14.91
N LEU A 186 3.88 0.67 14.62
CA LEU A 186 3.55 1.90 15.34
C LEU A 186 2.13 2.38 15.04
N ARG A 187 1.72 2.37 13.78
CA ARG A 187 0.34 2.69 13.39
C ARG A 187 -0.66 1.79 14.11
N ASN A 188 -0.39 0.47 14.17
CA ASN A 188 -1.28 -0.48 14.85
C ASN A 188 -1.34 -0.24 16.37
N LYS A 189 -0.18 -0.06 17.01
CA LYS A 189 -0.15 0.23 18.45
C LYS A 189 -0.87 1.54 18.79
N LEU A 190 -0.71 2.57 17.97
CA LEU A 190 -1.44 3.84 18.13
C LEU A 190 -2.95 3.65 17.93
N ALA A 191 -3.38 2.97 16.86
CA ALA A 191 -4.79 2.76 16.56
C ALA A 191 -5.53 1.91 17.61
N HIS A 192 -4.82 0.95 18.23
CA HIS A 192 -5.38 0.12 19.31
C HIS A 192 -5.21 0.74 20.71
N GLY A 193 -4.63 1.94 20.83
CA GLY A 193 -4.41 2.61 22.12
C GLY A 193 -3.38 1.94 23.02
N ALA A 194 -2.52 1.08 22.46
CA ALA A 194 -1.48 0.36 23.22
C ALA A 194 -0.31 1.26 23.62
N ILE A 195 -0.10 2.37 22.89
CA ILE A 195 0.88 3.42 23.19
C ILE A 195 0.24 4.78 22.89
N SER A 196 0.68 5.83 23.59
CA SER A 196 0.33 7.21 23.26
C SER A 196 1.16 7.75 22.09
N PHE A 197 0.66 8.82 21.47
CA PHE A 197 1.36 9.57 20.44
C PHE A 197 2.76 10.00 20.89
N SER A 198 2.88 10.59 22.09
CA SER A 198 4.17 11.04 22.62
C SER A 198 5.17 9.88 22.83
N GLU A 199 4.70 8.72 23.28
CA GLU A 199 5.54 7.54 23.50
C GLU A 199 6.03 6.92 22.18
N SER A 200 5.20 6.89 21.14
CA SER A 200 5.50 6.22 19.86
C SER A 200 6.77 6.70 19.15
N VAL A 201 7.10 7.98 19.30
CA VAL A 201 8.29 8.60 18.71
C VAL A 201 9.57 8.06 19.35
N GLY A 202 9.52 7.69 20.64
CA GLY A 202 10.69 7.23 21.37
C GLY A 202 11.81 8.29 21.39
N SER A 203 12.94 7.94 20.79
CA SER A 203 14.13 8.78 20.61
C SER A 203 14.33 9.29 19.18
N LEU A 204 13.34 9.12 18.29
CA LEU A 204 13.45 9.57 16.90
C LEU A 204 13.33 11.10 16.81
N ASP A 205 14.27 11.71 16.09
CA ASP A 205 14.19 13.11 15.67
C ASP A 205 13.56 13.24 14.27
N VAL A 206 13.30 14.48 13.83
CA VAL A 206 12.68 14.74 12.52
C VAL A 206 13.59 14.32 11.36
N GLY A 207 14.91 14.41 11.52
CA GLY A 207 15.86 13.95 10.51
C GLY A 207 15.72 12.44 10.25
N ARG A 208 15.59 11.65 11.31
CA ARG A 208 15.33 10.21 11.25
C ARG A 208 13.94 9.91 10.67
N LEU A 209 12.92 10.70 10.98
CA LEU A 209 11.59 10.55 10.37
C LEU A 209 11.63 10.82 8.85
N SER A 210 12.44 11.80 8.42
CA SER A 210 12.68 12.07 6.99
C SER A 210 13.45 10.94 6.30
N ASP A 211 14.48 10.37 6.94
CA ASP A 211 15.18 9.16 6.45
C ASP A 211 14.23 7.96 6.33
N LEU A 212 13.36 7.75 7.33
CA LEU A 212 12.32 6.72 7.29
C LEU A 212 11.39 6.92 6.09
N LYS A 213 10.89 8.14 5.88
CA LYS A 213 10.08 8.50 4.71
C LYS A 213 10.81 8.16 3.41
N ASN A 214 12.05 8.62 3.23
CA ASN A 214 12.81 8.42 1.99
C ASN A 214 12.95 6.93 1.65
N LYS A 215 13.29 6.09 2.63
CA LYS A 215 13.40 4.63 2.45
C LYS A 215 12.09 3.99 2.00
N LEU A 216 10.96 4.40 2.59
CA LEU A 216 9.64 3.92 2.17
C LEU A 216 9.32 4.38 0.74
N VAL A 217 9.54 5.67 0.45
CA VAL A 217 9.20 6.27 -0.85
C VAL A 217 9.98 5.63 -1.99
N ASP A 218 11.28 5.40 -1.80
CA ASP A 218 12.11 4.75 -2.82
C ASP A 218 11.65 3.32 -3.11
N TYR A 219 11.24 2.58 -2.07
CA TYR A 219 10.67 1.24 -2.24
C TYR A 219 9.31 1.27 -2.94
N LEU A 220 8.40 2.17 -2.54
CA LEU A 220 7.08 2.28 -3.15
C LEU A 220 7.15 2.68 -4.63
N ARG A 221 8.13 3.51 -5.02
CA ARG A 221 8.39 3.83 -6.44
C ARG A 221 8.77 2.59 -7.25
N GLU A 222 9.61 1.72 -6.70
CA GLU A 222 9.97 0.44 -7.33
C GLU A 222 8.79 -0.52 -7.42
N VAL A 223 7.93 -0.56 -6.39
CA VAL A 223 6.68 -1.33 -6.41
C VAL A 223 5.77 -0.83 -7.53
N ILE A 224 5.48 0.48 -7.59
CA ILE A 224 4.66 1.08 -8.65
C ILE A 224 5.23 0.78 -10.04
N ARG A 225 6.56 0.87 -10.20
CA ARG A 225 7.23 0.51 -11.46
C ARG A 225 6.96 -0.96 -11.83
N CYS A 226 7.14 -1.89 -10.91
CA CYS A 226 6.90 -3.32 -11.18
C CYS A 226 5.45 -3.60 -11.56
N PHE A 227 4.47 -3.02 -10.86
CA PHE A 227 3.06 -3.14 -11.21
C PHE A 227 2.75 -2.54 -12.58
N SER A 228 3.34 -1.38 -12.89
CA SER A 228 3.21 -0.72 -14.19
C SER A 228 3.73 -1.61 -15.32
N GLU A 229 4.92 -2.19 -15.15
CA GLU A 229 5.53 -3.11 -16.11
C GLU A 229 4.67 -4.37 -16.31
N PHE A 230 4.18 -4.98 -15.22
CA PHE A 230 3.30 -6.15 -15.26
C PHE A 230 2.01 -5.87 -16.06
N ILE A 231 1.39 -4.71 -15.85
CA ILE A 231 0.17 -4.31 -16.57
C ILE A 231 0.49 -4.02 -18.04
N SER A 232 1.54 -3.25 -18.34
CA SER A 232 1.91 -2.90 -19.72
C SER A 232 2.35 -4.10 -20.55
N ALA A 233 3.04 -5.06 -19.94
CA ALA A 233 3.42 -6.32 -20.59
C ALA A 233 2.25 -7.31 -20.71
N HIS A 234 1.04 -6.93 -20.26
CA HIS A 234 -0.15 -7.77 -20.26
C HIS A 234 0.09 -9.13 -19.56
N GLU A 235 0.95 -9.15 -18.55
CA GLU A 235 1.34 -10.39 -17.87
C GLU A 235 0.20 -11.01 -17.06
N TYR A 236 -0.83 -10.22 -16.79
CA TYR A 236 -2.11 -10.66 -16.23
C TYR A 236 -2.96 -11.53 -17.19
N LEU A 237 -2.59 -11.59 -18.47
CA LEU A 237 -3.18 -12.47 -19.48
C LEU A 237 -2.32 -13.73 -19.71
N CYS A 238 -2.97 -14.80 -20.15
CA CYS A 238 -2.27 -15.99 -20.60
C CYS A 238 -1.39 -15.67 -21.83
N PRO A 239 -0.25 -16.37 -22.03
CA PRO A 239 0.72 -16.01 -23.08
C PRO A 239 0.12 -15.87 -24.48
N ARG A 240 -0.89 -16.68 -24.81
CA ARG A 240 -1.56 -16.69 -26.12
C ARG A 240 -2.45 -15.47 -26.41
N LYS A 241 -2.72 -14.64 -25.40
CA LYS A 241 -3.63 -13.48 -25.47
C LYS A 241 -2.91 -12.14 -25.26
N ARG A 242 -1.60 -12.17 -25.04
CA ARG A 242 -0.80 -10.95 -24.92
C ARG A 242 -0.68 -10.30 -26.31
N PRO A 243 -0.89 -8.98 -26.43
CA PRO A 243 -0.62 -8.26 -27.66
C PRO A 243 0.84 -8.42 -28.07
N VAL A 244 1.09 -8.53 -29.38
CA VAL A 244 2.45 -8.55 -29.98
C VAL A 244 2.92 -7.13 -30.22
#